data_AF-A0A936WZT9-F1
#
_entry.id   AF-A0A936WZT9-F1
#
_cell.length_a   1.000
_cell.length_b   1.000
_cell.length_c   1.000
_cell.angle_alpha   90.00
_cell.angle_beta   90.00
_cell.angle_gamma   90.00
#
_symmetry.space_group_name_H-M   'P 1'
#
loop_
_entity.id
_entity.type
_entity.pdbx_description
1 polymer ?
#
loop_
_entity_poly.entity_id
_entity_poly.type
_entity_poly.pdbx_seq_one_letter_code
_entity_poly.pdbx_strand_id
1 'polypeptide(L)'
;MRKAQNALASNDSRTFYRELQASLWKVSGDYCGLPPSEQNKVRIQEVLRHKQTPNEIIGNLIAVQQECDWALYTTDDSDDSVKDELLEKSTVLVNYFRK
;
A
#
# COMPACT_ATOMS: atom_id res chain seq x y z
N MET A 1 -9.54 -1.27 3.19
CA MET A 1 -9.07 -1.76 4.51
C MET A 1 -9.93 -2.86 5.11
N ARG A 2 -11.25 -2.69 5.32
CA ARG A 2 -12.10 -3.77 5.90
C ARG A 2 -12.03 -5.12 5.15
N LYS A 3 -11.90 -5.08 3.82
CA LYS A 3 -11.74 -6.30 3.01
C LYS A 3 -10.39 -6.98 3.21
N ALA A 4 -9.30 -6.22 3.37
CA ALA A 4 -7.99 -6.78 3.73
C ALA A 4 -8.01 -7.42 5.12
N GLN A 5 -8.64 -6.77 6.11
CA GLN A 5 -8.84 -7.33 7.46
C GLN A 5 -9.57 -8.68 7.41
N ASN A 6 -10.68 -8.76 6.65
CA ASN A 6 -11.42 -10.01 6.50
C ASN A 6 -10.62 -11.10 5.78
N ALA A 7 -9.81 -10.73 4.79
CA ALA A 7 -8.97 -11.66 4.05
C ALA A 7 -7.86 -12.25 4.94
N LEU A 8 -7.26 -11.43 5.80
CA LEU A 8 -6.31 -11.89 6.81
C LEU A 8 -6.93 -12.90 7.77
N ALA A 9 -8.12 -12.58 8.30
CA ALA A 9 -8.86 -13.50 9.19
C ALA A 9 -9.31 -14.81 8.51
N SER A 10 -9.35 -14.84 7.18
CA SER A 10 -9.73 -16.02 6.38
C SER A 10 -8.53 -16.74 5.77
N ASN A 11 -7.30 -16.34 6.12
CA ASN A 11 -6.05 -16.80 5.54
C ASN A 11 -6.01 -16.71 3.99
N ASP A 12 -6.72 -15.73 3.42
CA ASP A 12 -6.70 -15.45 1.98
C ASP A 12 -5.61 -14.41 1.69
N SER A 13 -4.35 -14.85 1.73
CA SER A 13 -3.16 -14.04 1.47
C SER A 13 -3.29 -13.25 0.16
N ARG A 14 -3.74 -13.91 -0.91
CA ARG A 14 -3.86 -13.27 -2.23
C ARG A 14 -4.85 -12.11 -2.21
N THR A 15 -6.03 -12.28 -1.63
CA THR A 15 -6.99 -11.18 -1.51
C THR A 15 -6.46 -10.10 -0.59
N PHE A 16 -5.77 -10.45 0.50
CA PHE A 16 -5.16 -9.49 1.41
C PHE A 16 -4.20 -8.52 0.69
N TYR A 17 -3.20 -9.05 -0.03
CA TYR A 17 -2.21 -8.21 -0.73
C TYR A 17 -2.83 -7.40 -1.87
N ARG A 18 -3.77 -7.97 -2.64
CA ARG A 18 -4.46 -7.23 -3.71
C ARG A 18 -5.25 -6.05 -3.17
N GLU A 19 -5.95 -6.23 -2.05
CA GLU A 19 -6.76 -5.17 -1.44
C GLU A 19 -5.90 -4.06 -0.81
N LEU A 20 -4.75 -4.42 -0.22
CA LEU A 20 -3.77 -3.45 0.24
C LEU A 20 -3.22 -2.62 -0.92
N GLN A 21 -2.72 -3.30 -1.96
CA GLN A 21 -2.12 -2.65 -3.12
C GLN A 21 -3.13 -1.73 -3.82
N ALA A 22 -4.36 -2.19 -4.06
CA ALA A 22 -5.41 -1.39 -4.67
C ALA A 22 -5.82 -0.19 -3.82
N SER A 23 -5.94 -0.37 -2.49
CA SER A 23 -6.27 0.72 -1.58
C SER A 23 -5.19 1.81 -1.59
N LEU A 24 -3.92 1.41 -1.54
CA LEU A 24 -2.78 2.34 -1.49
C LEU A 24 -2.59 3.08 -2.82
N TRP A 25 -2.70 2.40 -3.96
CA TRP A 25 -2.66 3.06 -5.27
C TRP A 25 -3.75 4.10 -5.41
N LYS A 26 -4.98 3.76 -5.03
CA LYS A 26 -6.09 4.70 -5.09
C LYS A 26 -5.82 5.95 -4.26
N VAL A 27 -5.55 5.81 -2.97
CA VAL A 27 -5.40 6.98 -2.08
C VAL A 27 -4.16 7.82 -2.40
N SER A 28 -3.05 7.19 -2.77
CA SER A 28 -1.82 7.92 -3.12
C SER A 28 -1.96 8.61 -4.49
N GLY A 29 -2.62 7.97 -5.45
CA GLY A 29 -2.97 8.56 -6.74
C GLY A 29 -3.90 9.76 -6.59
N ASP A 30 -4.96 9.62 -5.81
CA ASP A 30 -5.92 10.69 -5.51
C ASP A 30 -5.20 11.88 -4.83
N TYR A 31 -4.37 11.63 -3.82
CA TYR A 31 -3.58 12.67 -3.12
C TYR A 31 -2.57 13.37 -4.04
N CYS A 32 -1.98 12.63 -4.97
CA CYS A 32 -1.06 13.17 -5.97
C CYS A 32 -1.78 13.89 -7.12
N GLY A 33 -3.09 13.72 -7.28
CA GLY A 33 -3.86 14.24 -8.41
C GLY A 33 -3.47 13.56 -9.74
N LEU A 34 -3.03 12.31 -9.71
CA LEU A 34 -2.55 11.59 -10.89
C LEU A 34 -3.63 10.67 -11.45
N PRO A 35 -3.92 10.72 -12.76
CA PRO A 35 -4.80 9.75 -13.39
C PRO A 35 -4.18 8.34 -13.34
N PRO A 36 -4.99 7.26 -13.35
CA PRO A 36 -4.48 5.89 -13.28
C PRO A 36 -3.41 5.55 -14.32
N SER A 37 -3.46 6.16 -15.50
CA SER A 37 -2.47 5.98 -16.58
C SER A 37 -1.08 6.53 -16.26
N GLU A 38 -0.97 7.47 -15.33
CA GLU A 38 0.31 8.09 -14.92
C GLU A 38 0.80 7.58 -13.57
N GLN A 39 0.00 6.77 -12.87
CA GLN A 39 0.36 6.21 -11.58
C GLN A 39 1.43 5.12 -11.75
N ASN A 40 2.66 5.47 -11.40
CA ASN A 40 3.75 4.54 -11.23
C ASN A 40 4.59 4.95 -10.01
N LYS A 41 5.40 4.02 -9.50
CA LYS A 41 6.15 4.21 -8.25
C LYS A 41 7.06 5.43 -8.28
N VAL A 42 7.73 5.67 -9.42
CA VAL A 42 8.64 6.81 -9.60
C VAL A 42 7.85 8.11 -9.59
N ARG A 43 6.76 8.18 -10.36
CA ARG A 43 5.95 9.39 -10.48
C ARG A 43 5.26 9.77 -9.17
N ILE A 44 4.69 8.80 -8.45
CA ILE A 44 4.10 9.05 -7.12
C ILE A 44 5.17 9.56 -6.15
N GLN A 45 6.33 8.92 -6.07
CA GLN A 45 7.40 9.37 -5.17
C GLN A 45 7.88 10.79 -5.48
N GLU A 46 8.04 11.12 -6.76
CA GLU A 46 8.41 12.46 -7.22
C GLU A 46 7.38 13.50 -6.74
N VAL A 47 6.10 13.27 -7.02
CA VAL A 47 5.01 14.19 -6.61
C VAL A 47 4.91 14.31 -5.09
N LEU A 48 5.04 13.22 -4.34
CA LEU A 48 5.02 13.24 -2.88
C LEU A 48 6.16 14.08 -2.29
N ARG A 49 7.38 13.97 -2.85
CA ARG A 49 8.53 14.80 -2.47
C ARG A 49 8.29 16.27 -2.76
N HIS A 50 7.74 16.61 -3.93
CA HIS A 50 7.38 17.99 -4.29
C HIS A 50 6.31 18.57 -3.37
N LYS A 51 5.36 17.75 -2.91
CA LYS A 51 4.36 18.11 -1.89
C LYS A 51 4.91 18.17 -0.47
N GLN A 52 6.23 18.00 -0.28
CA GLN A 52 6.89 17.99 1.04
C GLN A 52 6.32 16.93 1.98
N THR A 53 5.85 15.81 1.43
CA THR A 53 5.39 14.66 2.22
C THR A 53 6.56 14.12 3.04
N PRO A 54 6.39 13.81 4.34
CA PRO A 54 7.47 13.30 5.17
C PRO A 54 8.13 12.05 4.57
N ASN A 55 9.46 11.99 4.64
CA ASN A 55 10.23 10.85 4.10
C ASN A 55 9.80 9.51 4.70
N GLU A 56 9.34 9.50 5.96
CA GLU A 56 8.79 8.31 6.60
C GLU A 56 7.54 7.79 5.89
N ILE A 57 6.61 8.66 5.51
CA ILE A 57 5.40 8.30 4.77
C ILE A 57 5.75 7.76 3.38
N ILE A 58 6.69 8.42 2.70
CA ILE A 58 7.19 7.98 1.39
C ILE A 58 7.86 6.61 1.50
N GLY A 59 8.73 6.42 2.50
CA GLY A 59 9.42 5.16 2.76
C GLY A 59 8.46 4.02 3.08
N ASN A 60 7.48 4.27 3.97
CA ASN A 60 6.45 3.29 4.32
C ASN A 60 5.61 2.89 3.10
N LEU A 61 5.23 3.85 2.25
CA LEU A 61 4.50 3.55 1.01
C LEU A 61 5.30 2.64 0.08
N ILE A 62 6.58 2.94 -0.13
CA ILE A 62 7.47 2.15 -0.98
C ILE A 62 7.62 0.73 -0.44
N ALA A 63 7.90 0.60 0.86
CA ALA A 63 8.10 -0.69 1.51
C ALA A 63 6.85 -1.58 1.37
N VAL A 64 5.66 -1.04 1.67
CA VAL A 64 4.41 -1.80 1.55
C VAL A 64 4.12 -2.18 0.09
N GLN A 65 4.36 -1.27 -0.87
CA GLN A 65 4.17 -1.58 -2.28
C GLN A 65 5.17 -2.60 -2.83
N GLN A 66 6.39 -2.66 -2.30
CA GLN A 66 7.37 -3.68 -2.65
C GLN A 66 6.94 -5.04 -2.11
N GLU A 67 6.50 -5.08 -0.86
CA GLU A 67 6.03 -6.32 -0.23
C GLU A 67 4.78 -6.87 -0.91
N CYS A 68 3.80 -6.01 -1.23
CA CYS A 68 2.62 -6.42 -1.98
C CYS A 68 2.96 -6.94 -3.38
N ASP A 69 3.91 -6.31 -4.08
CA ASP A 69 4.36 -6.81 -5.39
C ASP A 69 5.00 -8.18 -5.22
N TRP A 70 5.92 -8.33 -4.28
CA TRP A 70 6.65 -9.58 -4.05
C TRP A 70 5.68 -10.73 -3.70
N ALA A 71 4.80 -10.53 -2.73
CA ALA A 71 3.84 -11.52 -2.28
C ALA A 71 2.79 -11.93 -3.34
N LEU A 72 2.58 -11.12 -4.38
CA LEU A 72 1.70 -11.50 -5.50
C LEU A 72 2.40 -12.37 -6.55
N TYR A 73 3.74 -12.40 -6.55
CA TYR A 73 4.54 -13.17 -7.50
C TYR A 73 5.27 -14.36 -6.86
N THR A 74 5.37 -14.42 -5.53
CA THR A 74 5.94 -15.55 -4.80
C THR A 74 4.85 -16.51 -4.32
N THR A 75 5.22 -17.79 -4.17
CA THR A 75 4.40 -18.80 -3.49
C THR A 75 4.64 -18.81 -1.98
N ASP A 76 5.37 -17.81 -1.47
CA ASP A 76 5.74 -17.73 -0.07
C ASP A 76 4.61 -17.05 0.69
N ASP A 77 3.86 -17.84 1.46
CA ASP A 77 2.88 -17.31 2.39
C ASP A 77 3.67 -16.66 3.54
N SER A 78 3.91 -15.35 3.45
CA SER A 78 4.47 -14.59 4.55
C SER A 78 3.66 -14.87 5.83
N ASP A 79 4.36 -14.98 6.96
CA ASP A 79 3.72 -15.23 8.25
C ASP A 79 2.71 -14.12 8.59
N ASP A 80 1.70 -14.46 9.39
CA ASP A 80 0.59 -13.55 9.73
C ASP A 80 1.11 -12.30 10.47
N SER A 81 2.22 -12.43 11.21
CA SER A 81 2.91 -11.31 11.84
C SER A 81 3.36 -10.23 10.84
N VAL A 82 3.84 -10.62 9.67
CA VAL A 82 4.24 -9.70 8.59
C VAL A 82 3.01 -9.04 7.98
N LYS A 83 1.92 -9.80 7.77
CA LYS A 83 0.67 -9.27 7.23
C LYS A 83 0.02 -8.26 8.20
N ASP A 84 0.06 -8.52 9.50
CA ASP A 84 -0.42 -7.57 10.52
C ASP A 84 0.35 -6.24 10.46
N GLU A 85 1.69 -6.29 10.39
CA GLU A 85 2.53 -5.09 10.28
C GLU A 85 2.20 -4.29 9.00
N LEU A 86 2.03 -4.98 7.87
CA LEU A 86 1.65 -4.35 6.60
C LEU A 86 0.28 -3.69 6.69
N LEU A 87 -0.68 -4.33 7.35
CA LEU A 87 -2.02 -3.78 7.54
C LEU A 87 -2.00 -2.51 8.40
N GLU A 88 -1.19 -2.49 9.47
CA GLU A 88 -1.02 -1.33 10.33
C GLU A 88 -0.41 -0.15 9.56
N LYS A 89 0.75 -0.37 8.91
CA LYS A 89 1.42 0.65 8.07
C LYS A 89 0.48 1.18 6.99
N SER A 90 -0.24 0.30 6.32
CA SER A 90 -1.21 0.69 5.29
C SER A 90 -2.36 1.52 5.84
N THR A 91 -2.81 1.24 7.06
CA THR A 91 -3.87 2.01 7.72
C THR A 91 -3.39 3.42 8.03
N VAL A 92 -2.16 3.57 8.51
CA VAL A 92 -1.52 4.89 8.72
C VAL A 92 -1.45 5.67 7.40
N LEU A 93 -0.98 5.03 6.32
CA LEU A 93 -0.86 5.65 5.00
C LEU A 93 -2.23 6.08 4.43
N VAL A 94 -3.25 5.22 4.50
CA VAL A 94 -4.60 5.55 4.06
C VAL A 94 -5.16 6.73 4.82
N ASN A 95 -4.95 6.78 6.13
CA ASN A 95 -5.41 7.91 6.95
C ASN A 95 -4.62 9.19 6.65
N TYR A 96 -3.34 9.09 6.32
CA TYR A 96 -2.54 10.25 5.93
C TYR A 96 -3.03 10.87 4.62
N PHE A 97 -3.22 10.06 3.58
CA PHE A 97 -3.59 10.54 2.24
C PHE A 97 -5.05 10.98 2.09
N ARG A 98 -5.91 10.65 3.06
CA ARG A 98 -7.33 11.05 3.07
C ARG A 98 -7.62 12.31 3.89
N LYS A 99 -6.63 12.83 4.61
CA LYS A 99 -6.72 14.13 5.30
C LYS A 99 -6.62 15.26 4.28
#